data_AF-A0A1X1RN57-F1
#
_entry.id   AF-A0A1X1RN57-F1
#
_cell.length_a   1.000
_cell.length_b   1.000
_cell.length_c   1.000
_cell.angle_alpha   90.00
_cell.angle_beta   90.00
_cell.angle_gamma   90.00
#
_symmetry.space_group_name_H-M   'P 1'
#
loop_
_entity.id
_entity.type
_entity.pdbx_description
1 polymer ?
#
loop_
_entity_poly.entity_id
_entity_poly.type
_entity_poly.pdbx_seq_one_letter_code
_entity_poly.pdbx_strand_id
1 'polypeptide(L)' 'MTGYCLTWYLNGTPVSHTLRDLTSDALLEAAADMDLPCDWFTDMFVYRTLYAICYQLLSDDEAEVELGECGTVVVERV' A
#
# COMPACT_ATOMS: atom_id res chain seq x y z
N MET A 1 -16.33 -10.35 -6.30
CA MET A 1 -15.38 -9.30 -6.73
C MET A 1 -14.07 -9.69 -6.09
N THR A 2 -13.01 -9.93 -6.86
CA THR A 2 -11.65 -10.04 -6.31
C THR A 2 -11.09 -8.63 -6.25
N GLY A 3 -10.84 -8.12 -5.05
CA GLY A 3 -10.22 -6.82 -4.82
C GLY A 3 -9.10 -6.92 -3.79
N TYR A 4 -8.61 -5.77 -3.34
CA TYR A 4 -7.60 -5.69 -2.30
C TYR A 4 -8.03 -4.73 -1.19
N CYS A 5 -7.57 -4.96 0.02
CA CYS A 5 -7.68 -4.02 1.13
C CYS A 5 -6.27 -3.56 1.48
N LEU A 6 -5.95 -2.29 1.21
CA LEU A 6 -4.68 -1.69 1.60
C LEU A 6 -4.86 -1.00 2.94
N THR A 7 -4.04 -1.36 3.93
CA THR A 7 -4.02 -0.74 5.26
C THR A 7 -2.66 -0.12 5.52
N TRP A 8 -2.62 1.18 5.83
CA TRP A 8 -1.41 1.87 6.23
C TRP A 8 -1.37 2.03 7.75
N TYR A 9 -0.28 1.62 8.37
CA TYR A 9 0.00 1.78 9.79
C TYR A 9 0.97 2.95 10.00
N LEU A 10 0.41 4.14 10.22
CA LEU A 10 1.16 5.38 10.52
C LEU A 10 1.22 5.59 12.04
N ASN A 11 2.29 5.14 12.70
CA ASN A 11 2.60 5.45 14.11
C ASN A 11 1.39 5.52 15.07
N GLY A 12 0.43 4.61 14.96
CA GLY A 12 -0.66 4.44 15.93
C GLY A 12 -2.05 4.17 15.38
N THR A 13 -2.45 4.76 14.24
CA THR A 13 -3.81 4.55 13.70
C THR A 13 -3.76 3.91 12.31
N PRO A 14 -4.22 2.65 12.17
CA PRO A 14 -4.36 2.03 10.87
C PRO A 14 -5.49 2.69 10.09
N VAL A 15 -5.28 2.92 8.81
CA VAL A 15 -6.31 3.42 7.90
C VAL A 15 -6.32 2.53 6.67
N SER A 16 -7.52 2.08 6.29
CA SER A 16 -7.73 1.08 5.25
C SER A 16 -8.48 1.65 4.06
N HIS A 17 -8.10 1.24 2.86
CA HIS A 17 -8.73 1.60 1.59
C HIS A 17 -8.95 0.36 0.73
N THR A 18 -10.15 0.19 0.18
CA THR A 18 -10.42 -0.88 -0.78
C THR A 18 -9.89 -0.49 -2.16
N LEU A 19 -9.10 -1.36 -2.78
CA LEU A 19 -8.57 -1.20 -4.12
C LEU A 19 -9.18 -2.24 -5.05
N ARG A 20 -9.47 -1.84 -6.29
CA ARG A 20 -9.89 -2.78 -7.33
C ARG A 20 -8.70 -3.56 -7.89
N ASP A 21 -7.61 -2.84 -8.16
CA ASP A 21 -6.39 -3.34 -8.79
C ASP A 21 -5.17 -2.73 -8.08
N LEU A 22 -4.00 -3.35 -8.22
CA LEU A 22 -2.73 -2.85 -7.66
C LEU A 22 -1.96 -2.06 -8.72
N THR A 23 -2.24 -0.76 -8.81
CA THR A 23 -1.57 0.18 -9.72
C THR A 23 -0.91 1.32 -8.95
N SER A 24 -0.01 2.06 -9.61
CA SER A 24 0.54 3.31 -9.05
C SER A 24 -0.56 4.28 -8.68
N ASP A 25 -1.55 4.45 -9.56
CA ASP A 25 -2.62 5.43 -9.38
C ASP A 25 -3.48 5.04 -8.18
N ALA A 26 -3.82 3.76 -8.02
CA ALA A 26 -4.58 3.28 -6.87
C ALA A 26 -3.84 3.46 -5.54
N LEU A 27 -2.52 3.24 -5.53
CA LEU A 27 -1.69 3.49 -4.35
C LEU A 27 -1.63 4.98 -4.00
N LEU A 28 -1.49 5.85 -5.01
CA LEU A 28 -1.41 7.30 -4.83
C LEU A 28 -2.77 7.91 -4.44
N GLU A 29 -3.87 7.42 -5.00
CA GLU A 29 -5.23 7.78 -4.57
C GLU A 29 -5.46 7.40 -3.11
N ALA A 30 -5.13 6.17 -2.72
CA ALA A 30 -5.24 5.73 -1.33
C ALA A 30 -4.37 6.57 -0.38
N ALA A 31 -3.16 6.93 -0.80
CA ALA A 31 -2.29 7.81 -0.02
C ALA A 31 -2.82 9.25 0.09
N ALA A 32 -3.42 9.77 -0.99
CA ALA A 32 -4.00 11.11 -1.02
C ALA A 32 -5.23 11.21 -0.10
N ASP A 33 -6.10 10.19 -0.09
CA ASP A 33 -7.25 10.10 0.82
C ASP A 33 -6.84 10.07 2.31
N MET A 34 -5.56 9.77 2.58
CA MET A 34 -4.97 9.71 3.91
C MET A 34 -4.16 10.97 4.27
N ASP A 35 -4.22 12.01 3.43
CA ASP A 35 -3.44 13.26 3.58
C ASP A 35 -1.93 13.02 3.77
N LEU A 36 -1.39 11.96 3.14
CA LEU A 36 0.04 11.65 3.25
C LEU A 36 0.92 12.66 2.50
N PRO A 37 2.13 12.98 3.02
CA PRO A 37 3.05 13.90 2.36
C PRO A 37 3.48 13.39 0.98
N CYS A 38 3.30 14.21 -0.07
CA CYS A 38 3.59 13.80 -1.44
C CYS A 38 5.09 13.55 -1.70
N ASP A 39 5.97 14.14 -0.90
CA ASP A 39 7.42 13.98 -0.98
C ASP A 39 7.89 12.56 -0.61
N TRP A 40 7.06 11.77 0.08
CA TRP A 40 7.32 10.35 0.34
C TRP A 40 7.22 9.49 -0.94
N PHE A 41 6.39 9.91 -1.90
CA PHE A 41 5.98 9.11 -3.07
C PHE A 41 6.86 9.37 -4.29
N THR A 42 8.16 9.14 -4.15
CA THR A 42 9.08 9.14 -5.31
C THR A 42 8.80 7.94 -6.24
N ASP A 43 9.15 8.06 -7.53
CA ASP A 43 9.00 6.96 -8.50
C ASP A 43 9.62 5.65 -8.00
N MET A 44 10.80 5.74 -7.37
CA MET A 44 11.51 4.58 -6.83
C MET A 44 10.79 3.96 -5.63
N PHE A 45 10.19 4.80 -4.77
CA PHE A 45 9.40 4.34 -3.64
C PHE A 45 8.16 3.59 -4.14
N VAL A 46 7.37 4.21 -5.01
CA VAL A 46 6.15 3.62 -5.58
C VAL A 46 6.46 2.28 -6.26
N TYR A 47 7.49 2.24 -7.11
CA TYR A 47 7.90 1.02 -7.80
C TYR A 47 8.29 -0.11 -6.82
N ARG A 48 9.13 0.19 -5.81
CA ARG A 48 9.59 -0.81 -4.84
C ARG A 48 8.46 -1.34 -3.97
N THR A 49 7.58 -0.46 -3.50
CA THR A 49 6.42 -0.82 -2.68
C THR A 49 5.48 -1.74 -3.45
N LEU A 50 5.09 -1.36 -4.68
CA LEU A 50 4.24 -2.20 -5.53
C LEU A 50 4.89 -3.52 -5.89
N TYR A 51 6.19 -3.52 -6.21
CA TYR A 51 6.91 -4.76 -6.48
C TYR A 51 6.87 -5.71 -5.28
N ALA A 52 7.14 -5.20 -4.07
CA ALA A 52 7.15 -6.00 -2.85
C ALA A 52 5.75 -6.57 -2.54
N ILE A 53 4.70 -5.74 -2.64
CA ILE A 53 3.31 -6.17 -2.45
C ILE A 53 2.95 -7.28 -3.45
N CYS A 54 3.14 -7.03 -4.74
CA CYS A 54 2.77 -7.97 -5.79
C CYS A 54 3.54 -9.28 -5.65
N TYR A 55 4.83 -9.23 -5.31
CA TYR A 55 5.66 -10.42 -5.15
C TYR A 55 5.19 -11.31 -3.98
N GLN A 56 4.90 -10.72 -2.81
CA GLN A 56 4.40 -11.46 -1.65
C GLN A 56 3.04 -12.11 -1.95
N LEU A 57 2.14 -11.36 -2.60
CA LEU A 57 0.83 -11.89 -2.99
C LEU A 57 0.93 -13.05 -4.00
N LEU A 58 2.04 -13.27 -4.70
CA LEU A 58 2.16 -14.47 -5.55
C LEU A 58 2.14 -15.78 -4.74
N SER A 59 2.56 -15.73 -3.47
CA SER A 59 2.70 -16.90 -2.60
C SER A 59 1.69 -16.90 -1.45
N ASP A 60 1.27 -15.72 -1.01
CA ASP A 60 0.41 -15.51 0.14
C ASP A 60 -0.85 -14.70 -0.23
N ASP A 61 -1.84 -14.65 0.67
CA ASP A 61 -3.05 -13.84 0.50
C ASP A 61 -2.93 -12.44 1.13
N GLU A 62 -1.80 -12.18 1.78
CA GLU A 62 -1.43 -10.94 2.45
C GLU A 62 0.00 -10.55 2.07
N ALA A 63 0.27 -9.24 1.99
CA ALA A 63 1.60 -8.69 1.87
C ALA A 63 1.84 -7.60 2.90
N GLU A 64 3.00 -7.61 3.56
CA GLU A 64 3.42 -6.59 4.52
C GLU A 64 4.73 -5.94 4.06
N VAL A 65 4.77 -4.61 4.02
CA VAL A 65 5.93 -3.83 3.58
C VAL A 65 6.25 -2.73 4.60
N GLU A 66 7.41 -2.82 5.23
CA GLU A 66 7.95 -1.78 6.11
C GLU A 66 8.59 -0.66 5.27
N LEU A 67 8.12 0.57 5.49
CA LEU A 67 8.50 1.77 4.72
C LEU A 67 9.33 2.75 5.59
N GLY A 68 9.94 2.25 6.67
CA GLY A 68 10.75 3.04 7.59
C GLY A 68 9.92 4.11 8.30
N GLU A 69 10.34 5.38 8.19
CA GLU A 69 9.65 6.53 8.82
C GLU A 69 8.22 6.73 8.30
N CYS A 70 7.90 6.19 7.11
CA CYS A 70 6.58 6.25 6.52
C CYS A 70 5.60 5.21 7.12
N GLY A 71 6.05 4.32 8.01
CA GLY A 71 5.22 3.28 8.63
C GLY A 71 5.21 1.95 7.85
N THR A 72 4.14 1.18 8.01
CA THR A 72 3.99 -0.15 7.37
C THR A 72 2.74 -0.16 6.49
N VAL A 73 2.83 -0.77 5.31
CA VAL A 73 1.66 -1.05 4.44
C VAL A 73 1.37 -2.54 4.44
N VAL A 74 0.12 -2.89 4.72
CA VAL A 74 -0.41 -4.26 4.61
C VAL A 74 -1.44 -4.29 3.50
N VAL A 75 -1.40 -5.31 2.64
CA VAL A 75 -2.37 -5.51 1.55
C VAL A 75 -2.91 -6.93 1.58
N GLU A 76 -4.22 -7.06 1.70
CA GLU A 76 -4.93 -8.34 1.74
C GLU A 76 -5.81 -8.52 0.50
N ARG A 77 -5.99 -9.75 0.00
CA ARG A 77 -7.01 -10.08 -1.00
C ARG A 77 -8.41 -10.17 -0.37
N VAL A 78 -9.41 -9.58 -1.02
CA VAL A 78 -10.83 -9.60 -0.60
C VAL A 78 -11.78 -10.07 -1.70
#